data_AF-A0A957XX00-F1
#
_entry.id   AF-A0A957XX00-F1
#
_cell.length_a   1.000
_cell.length_b   1.000
_cell.length_c   1.000
_cell.angle_alpha   90.00
_cell.angle_beta   90.00
_cell.angle_gamma   90.00
#
_symmetry.space_group_name_H-M   'P 1'
#
loop_
_entity.id
_entity.type
_entity.pdbx_description
1 polymer ?
#
loop_
_entity_poly.entity_id
_entity_poly.type
_entity_poly.pdbx_seq_one_letter_code
_entity_poly.pdbx_strand_id
1 'polypeptide(L)'
;MSSKTLKIILALAVVTAMLLSACGPAETPAPAQQAATEAPTVEQAEAPTAAPTEPPAAEEPTEAPAEEPTATEAPAEEAAMPSVDPMGQNITFWHVWGTGGPSEALQAIVDEFNASNEYGITVESVEQGQYNDLEDAFNAAIQSGDVPDLVTGYTNAMANWYAVDSIVDLTPYVNDADYGMAADEQGAFFQGSLDGGKAPDGTLFAFPISQSENVLFYNSGWAKEMGFDNPPANYEEFKAQACAAAEANNSDDDPDNDGTGGLVLYAGASNVASFTFANGGNMLNATGDGYDFTDSTVSDVADLWKDLWDNGCAYATESYPNPEFATRKALFTMSSTAGLPYQIAAFEAEDAIQDEWTIAPFPGMDGGSSVDLFGQYVAMANTNPE
;
A
#
# COMPACT_ATOMS: atom_id res chain seq x y z
N MET A 1 -26.49 65.49 -20.58
CA MET A 1 -25.67 64.52 -19.83
C MET A 1 -24.33 64.40 -20.54
N SER A 2 -23.19 64.59 -19.85
CA SER A 2 -21.87 64.54 -20.49
C SER A 2 -21.55 63.12 -20.96
N SER A 3 -20.79 62.98 -22.06
CA SER A 3 -20.31 61.70 -22.59
C SER A 3 -19.62 60.83 -21.52
N LYS A 4 -18.94 61.46 -20.54
CA LYS A 4 -18.38 60.76 -19.37
C LYS A 4 -19.45 60.26 -18.40
N THR A 5 -20.49 61.05 -18.14
CA THR A 5 -21.62 60.67 -17.27
C THR A 5 -22.44 59.54 -17.89
N LEU A 6 -22.63 59.54 -19.22
CA LEU A 6 -23.31 58.46 -19.94
C LEU A 6 -22.51 57.15 -19.90
N LYS A 7 -21.17 57.21 -20.05
CA LYS A 7 -20.30 56.02 -19.96
C LYS A 7 -20.23 55.45 -18.55
N ILE A 8 -20.26 56.29 -17.51
CA ILE A 8 -20.30 55.84 -16.12
C ILE A 8 -21.65 55.18 -15.81
N ILE A 9 -22.76 55.74 -16.29
CA ILE A 9 -24.09 55.12 -16.11
C ILE A 9 -24.20 53.81 -16.89
N LEU A 10 -23.62 53.73 -18.10
CA LEU A 10 -23.59 52.47 -18.87
C LEU A 10 -22.70 51.41 -18.21
N ALA A 11 -21.54 51.80 -17.68
CA ALA A 11 -20.65 50.89 -16.95
C ALA A 11 -21.28 50.40 -15.63
N LEU A 12 -21.97 51.30 -14.91
CA LEU A 12 -22.69 50.92 -13.69
C LEU A 12 -23.90 50.03 -14.01
N ALA A 13 -24.61 50.26 -15.12
CA ALA A 13 -25.71 49.40 -15.55
C ALA A 13 -25.24 48.00 -15.99
N VAL A 14 -24.07 47.88 -16.61
CA VAL A 14 -23.47 46.59 -17.00
C VAL A 14 -22.96 45.82 -15.77
N VAL A 15 -22.34 46.50 -14.80
CA VAL A 15 -21.89 45.87 -13.54
C VAL A 15 -23.09 45.48 -12.66
N THR A 16 -24.16 46.27 -12.64
CA THR A 16 -25.39 45.94 -11.89
C THR A 16 -26.18 44.82 -12.57
N ALA A 17 -26.12 44.68 -13.91
CA ALA A 17 -26.71 43.55 -14.63
C ALA A 17 -25.95 42.23 -14.43
N MET A 18 -24.63 42.27 -14.20
CA MET A 18 -23.83 41.08 -13.88
C MET A 18 -23.97 40.61 -12.42
N LEU A 19 -24.38 41.49 -11.50
CA LEU A 19 -24.59 41.16 -10.08
C LEU A 19 -26.01 40.65 -9.78
N LEU A 20 -26.96 40.78 -10.71
CA LEU A 20 -28.35 40.31 -10.56
C LEU A 20 -28.62 38.94 -11.22
N SER A 21 -27.61 38.31 -11.84
CA SER A 21 -27.69 36.95 -12.39
C SER A 21 -27.08 35.86 -11.50
N ALA A 22 -26.67 36.21 -10.27
CA ALA A 22 -26.06 35.29 -9.31
C ALA A 22 -26.98 35.06 -8.10
N CYS A 23 -28.20 34.56 -8.33
CA CYS A 23 -29.07 33.91 -7.35
C CYS A 23 -30.28 33.31 -8.10
N GLY A 24 -30.08 32.13 -8.67
CA GLY A 24 -31.13 31.19 -9.06
C GLY A 24 -30.82 29.83 -8.41
N PRO A 25 -31.82 29.03 -8.00
CA PRO A 25 -31.55 27.73 -7.41
C PRO A 25 -30.75 26.88 -8.41
N ALA A 26 -29.63 26.33 -7.94
CA ALA A 26 -28.87 25.35 -8.71
C ALA A 26 -29.77 24.14 -8.93
N GLU A 27 -30.16 23.89 -10.17
CA GLU A 27 -30.70 22.60 -10.56
C GLU A 27 -29.58 21.56 -10.38
N THR A 28 -29.79 20.64 -9.46
CA THR A 28 -29.01 19.42 -9.32
C THR A 28 -28.96 18.71 -10.67
N PRO A 29 -27.78 18.37 -11.22
CA PRO A 29 -27.72 17.49 -12.37
C PRO A 29 -28.36 16.16 -11.99
N ALA A 30 -29.37 15.74 -12.75
CA ALA A 30 -29.89 14.39 -12.66
C ALA A 30 -28.72 13.39 -12.82
N PRO A 31 -28.66 12.30 -12.04
CA PRO A 31 -27.63 11.29 -12.23
C PRO A 31 -27.72 10.79 -13.67
N ALA A 32 -26.56 10.75 -14.34
CA ALA A 32 -26.43 10.10 -15.63
C ALA A 32 -26.91 8.65 -15.46
N GLN A 33 -28.00 8.32 -16.15
CA GLN A 33 -28.51 6.96 -16.25
C GLN A 33 -27.45 6.15 -17.00
N GLN A 34 -26.61 5.41 -16.26
CA GLN A 34 -25.81 4.35 -16.83
C GLN A 34 -26.77 3.38 -17.51
N ALA A 35 -26.59 3.21 -18.82
CA ALA A 35 -27.25 2.14 -19.55
C ALA A 35 -26.88 0.83 -18.87
N ALA A 36 -27.90 0.07 -18.48
CA ALA A 36 -27.73 -1.30 -18.01
C ALA A 36 -26.95 -2.07 -19.08
N THR A 37 -25.71 -2.41 -18.78
CA THR A 37 -24.97 -3.37 -19.56
C THR A 37 -25.53 -4.72 -19.14
N GLU A 38 -26.32 -5.33 -20.03
CA GLU A 38 -26.83 -6.68 -19.86
C GLU A 38 -25.66 -7.62 -19.51
N ALA A 39 -25.81 -8.34 -18.40
CA ALA A 39 -24.90 -9.42 -18.04
C ALA A 39 -24.82 -10.41 -19.21
N PRO A 40 -23.61 -10.87 -19.62
CA PRO A 40 -23.54 -11.94 -20.59
C PRO A 40 -24.18 -13.18 -19.97
N THR A 41 -25.17 -13.71 -20.67
CA THR A 41 -25.79 -14.99 -20.37
C THR A 41 -24.70 -16.06 -20.46
N VAL A 42 -24.38 -16.72 -19.34
CA VAL A 42 -23.51 -17.89 -19.36
C VAL A 42 -24.31 -19.04 -19.96
N GLU A 43 -24.11 -19.26 -21.25
CA GLU A 43 -24.53 -20.48 -21.92
C GLU A 43 -23.71 -21.63 -21.33
N GLN A 44 -24.42 -22.61 -20.77
CA GLN A 44 -23.89 -23.77 -20.10
C GLN A 44 -23.14 -24.64 -21.13
N ALA A 45 -21.81 -24.57 -21.15
CA ALA A 45 -21.00 -25.47 -21.96
C ALA A 45 -21.01 -26.88 -21.35
N GLU A 46 -21.53 -27.84 -22.09
CA GLU A 46 -21.51 -29.26 -21.76
C GLU A 46 -20.07 -29.78 -21.57
N ALA A 47 -19.89 -30.61 -20.55
CA ALA A 47 -18.63 -31.25 -20.21
C ALA A 47 -18.04 -32.09 -21.37
N PRO A 48 -16.72 -32.06 -21.63
CA PRO A 48 -16.13 -32.94 -22.61
C PRO A 48 -16.10 -34.38 -22.09
N THR A 49 -16.70 -35.26 -22.88
CA THR A 49 -16.70 -36.72 -22.71
C THR A 49 -15.27 -37.26 -22.83
N ALA A 50 -14.88 -38.08 -21.86
CA ALA A 50 -13.61 -38.81 -21.85
C ALA A 50 -13.48 -39.75 -23.05
N ALA A 51 -12.36 -39.67 -23.76
CA ALA A 51 -11.93 -40.67 -24.75
C ALA A 51 -10.84 -41.59 -24.14
N PRO A 52 -10.75 -42.86 -24.59
CA PRO A 52 -10.07 -43.90 -23.85
C PRO A 52 -8.55 -43.92 -24.05
N THR A 53 -7.85 -44.23 -22.95
CA THR A 53 -6.42 -44.51 -22.83
C THR A 53 -6.05 -45.82 -23.56
N GLU A 54 -5.06 -45.77 -24.44
CA GLU A 54 -4.38 -46.97 -24.96
C GLU A 54 -3.20 -47.40 -24.04
N PRO A 55 -2.88 -48.70 -23.96
CA PRO A 55 -1.91 -49.26 -23.03
C PRO A 55 -0.45 -49.06 -23.47
N PRO A 56 0.53 -49.13 -22.54
CA PRO A 56 1.94 -48.94 -22.88
C PRO A 56 2.52 -50.19 -23.55
N ALA A 57 3.32 -49.97 -24.59
CA ALA A 57 4.14 -51.00 -25.23
C ALA A 57 5.52 -51.09 -24.57
N ALA A 58 6.02 -52.32 -24.47
CA ALA A 58 7.17 -52.75 -23.70
C ALA A 58 8.53 -52.26 -24.21
N GLU A 59 9.47 -52.16 -23.25
CA GLU A 59 10.90 -51.89 -23.40
C GLU A 59 11.67 -53.06 -24.02
N GLU A 60 12.71 -52.75 -24.79
CA GLU A 60 13.94 -53.56 -24.91
C GLU A 60 15.18 -52.66 -25.00
N PRO A 61 16.36 -53.15 -24.60
CA PRO A 61 17.39 -52.36 -23.93
C PRO A 61 18.40 -51.75 -24.92
N THR A 62 18.91 -50.56 -24.63
CA THR A 62 20.03 -49.98 -25.37
C THR A 62 21.08 -49.42 -24.42
N GLU A 63 22.33 -49.66 -24.81
CA GLU A 63 23.58 -49.65 -24.05
C GLU A 63 23.93 -48.33 -23.36
N ALA A 64 24.66 -48.46 -22.24
CA ALA A 64 25.28 -47.37 -21.52
C ALA A 64 26.36 -46.67 -22.37
N PRO A 65 26.33 -45.33 -22.51
CA PRO A 65 27.49 -44.56 -22.93
C PRO A 65 28.36 -44.18 -21.75
N ALA A 66 29.65 -44.18 -22.03
CA ALA A 66 30.78 -43.99 -21.14
C ALA A 66 30.82 -42.62 -20.44
N GLU A 67 31.47 -42.60 -19.28
CA GLU A 67 31.87 -41.42 -18.53
C GLU A 67 32.65 -40.44 -19.41
N GLU A 68 32.12 -39.22 -19.57
CA GLU A 68 32.87 -38.05 -20.02
C GLU A 68 33.29 -37.20 -18.81
N PRO A 69 34.46 -36.52 -18.91
CA PRO A 69 35.20 -36.06 -17.75
C PRO A 69 34.52 -34.89 -17.07
N THR A 70 34.59 -34.90 -15.74
CA THR A 70 34.18 -33.82 -14.84
C THR A 70 34.79 -32.49 -15.30
N ALA A 71 33.96 -31.59 -15.82
CA ALA A 71 34.33 -30.20 -16.00
C ALA A 71 34.66 -29.63 -14.62
N THR A 72 35.91 -29.20 -14.45
CA THR A 72 36.30 -28.37 -13.32
C THR A 72 35.56 -27.05 -13.47
N GLU A 73 34.59 -26.77 -12.58
CA GLU A 73 34.06 -25.43 -12.41
C GLU A 73 35.23 -24.49 -12.10
N ALA A 74 35.48 -23.57 -13.03
CA ALA A 74 36.23 -22.37 -12.70
C ALA A 74 35.42 -21.60 -11.65
N PRO A 75 36.06 -20.98 -10.64
CA PRO A 75 35.34 -20.10 -9.73
C PRO A 75 34.63 -19.03 -10.56
N ALA A 76 33.35 -18.80 -10.27
CA ALA A 76 32.65 -17.62 -10.76
C ALA A 76 33.50 -16.40 -10.37
N GLU A 77 34.09 -15.77 -11.38
CA GLU A 77 34.73 -14.47 -11.23
C GLU A 77 33.59 -13.52 -10.91
N GLU A 78 33.50 -13.13 -9.64
CA GLU A 78 32.65 -12.07 -9.12
C GLU A 78 32.81 -10.90 -10.09
N ALA A 79 31.75 -10.62 -10.86
CA ALA A 79 31.79 -9.58 -11.88
C ALA A 79 31.86 -8.23 -11.16
N ALA A 80 33.07 -7.84 -10.76
CA ALA A 80 33.35 -6.50 -10.29
C ALA A 80 32.88 -5.55 -11.39
N MET A 81 31.98 -4.63 -11.01
CA MET A 81 31.59 -3.54 -11.88
C MET A 81 32.89 -2.86 -12.37
N PRO A 82 33.02 -2.57 -13.68
CA PRO A 82 34.19 -1.84 -14.16
C PRO A 82 34.31 -0.56 -13.32
N SER A 83 35.49 -0.22 -12.78
CA SER A 83 35.64 0.92 -11.87
C SER A 83 35.02 2.18 -12.48
N VAL A 84 33.80 2.51 -12.04
CA VAL A 84 33.04 3.66 -12.54
C VAL A 84 33.50 4.86 -11.73
N ASP A 85 33.78 5.98 -12.38
CA ASP A 85 34.07 7.24 -11.68
C ASP A 85 32.74 7.95 -11.36
N PRO A 86 32.31 8.03 -10.09
CA PRO A 86 31.03 8.64 -9.73
C PRO A 86 31.11 10.18 -9.70
N MET A 87 32.24 10.81 -10.06
CA MET A 87 32.39 12.26 -9.93
C MET A 87 31.37 13.04 -10.76
N GLY A 88 30.71 14.01 -10.13
CA GLY A 88 29.95 15.06 -10.80
C GLY A 88 28.69 14.61 -11.52
N GLN A 89 28.13 13.44 -11.18
CA GLN A 89 26.90 12.93 -11.78
C GLN A 89 25.68 13.73 -11.30
N ASN A 90 24.66 13.84 -12.17
CA ASN A 90 23.36 14.37 -11.81
C ASN A 90 22.36 13.22 -11.82
N ILE A 91 21.62 13.07 -10.72
CA ILE A 91 20.68 11.98 -10.48
C ILE A 91 19.28 12.57 -10.33
N THR A 92 18.35 12.14 -11.17
CA THR A 92 16.93 12.46 -11.05
C THR A 92 16.23 11.39 -10.21
N PHE A 93 15.59 11.79 -9.11
CA PHE A 93 14.90 10.89 -8.20
C PHE A 93 13.40 11.17 -8.15
N TRP A 94 12.57 10.27 -8.69
CA TRP A 94 11.11 10.40 -8.65
C TRP A 94 10.51 9.80 -7.38
N HIS A 95 9.66 10.57 -6.70
CA HIS A 95 9.05 10.18 -5.43
C HIS A 95 7.60 10.65 -5.23
N VAL A 96 6.90 10.08 -4.24
CA VAL A 96 5.50 10.42 -3.89
C VAL A 96 5.35 11.44 -2.76
N TRP A 97 6.44 11.80 -2.07
CA TRP A 97 6.40 12.64 -0.86
C TRP A 97 6.33 14.15 -1.15
N GLY A 98 5.18 14.62 -1.63
CA GLY A 98 5.03 16.01 -2.06
C GLY A 98 4.64 17.04 -1.00
N THR A 99 4.21 16.61 0.20
CA THR A 99 3.74 17.54 1.23
C THR A 99 4.09 17.08 2.65
N GLY A 100 4.03 18.03 3.60
CA GLY A 100 4.16 17.76 5.03
C GLY A 100 5.52 17.23 5.46
N GLY A 101 5.54 16.58 6.62
CA GLY A 101 6.76 16.04 7.23
C GLY A 101 7.59 15.12 6.32
N PRO A 102 7.00 14.21 5.53
CA PRO A 102 7.76 13.37 4.60
C PRO A 102 8.50 14.17 3.52
N SER A 103 7.88 15.24 2.99
CA SER A 103 8.51 16.10 1.98
C SER A 103 9.69 16.89 2.58
N GLU A 104 9.51 17.47 3.77
CA GLU A 104 10.57 18.18 4.48
C GLU A 104 11.75 17.27 4.84
N ALA A 105 11.46 16.04 5.28
CA ALA A 105 12.48 15.04 5.61
C ALA A 105 13.27 14.61 4.37
N LEU A 106 12.59 14.33 3.25
CA LEU A 106 13.27 13.97 2.01
C LEU A 106 14.15 15.11 1.51
N GLN A 107 13.64 16.35 1.51
CA GLN A 107 14.43 17.52 1.10
C GLN A 107 15.68 17.66 1.96
N ALA A 108 15.57 17.47 3.28
CA ALA A 108 16.73 17.53 4.18
C ALA A 108 17.76 16.44 3.86
N ILE A 109 17.32 15.21 3.57
CA ILE A 109 18.19 14.09 3.16
C ILE A 109 18.91 14.41 1.85
N VAL A 110 18.19 14.92 0.85
CA VAL A 110 18.74 15.29 -0.46
C VAL A 110 19.73 16.46 -0.34
N ASP A 111 19.39 17.48 0.45
CA ASP A 111 20.26 18.63 0.70
C ASP A 111 21.55 18.22 1.43
N GLU A 112 21.44 17.36 2.44
CA GLU A 112 22.59 16.82 3.17
C GLU A 112 23.49 16.00 2.24
N PHE A 113 22.92 15.11 1.43
CA PHE A 113 23.67 14.33 0.46
C PHE A 113 24.40 15.24 -0.54
N ASN A 114 23.69 16.17 -1.19
CA ASN A 114 24.26 17.10 -2.17
C ASN A 114 25.36 17.99 -1.59
N ALA A 115 25.27 18.35 -0.31
CA ALA A 115 26.27 19.20 0.35
C ALA A 115 27.51 18.43 0.84
N SER A 116 27.35 17.15 1.19
CA SER A 116 28.37 16.38 1.92
C SER A 116 29.06 15.29 1.12
N ASN A 117 28.45 14.81 0.03
CA ASN A 117 29.02 13.70 -0.74
C ASN A 117 30.37 14.10 -1.36
N GLU A 118 31.38 13.26 -1.18
CA GLU A 118 32.75 13.54 -1.64
C GLU A 118 32.91 13.47 -3.16
N TYR A 119 31.88 12.96 -3.84
CA TYR A 119 31.85 12.71 -5.27
C TYR A 119 31.28 13.88 -6.08
N GLY A 120 30.76 14.92 -5.42
CA GLY A 120 30.11 16.05 -6.10
C GLY A 120 28.89 15.64 -6.93
N ILE A 121 28.23 14.55 -6.57
CA ILE A 121 26.96 14.10 -7.13
C ILE A 121 25.87 15.11 -6.74
N THR A 122 24.97 15.41 -7.67
CA THR A 122 23.79 16.23 -7.42
C THR A 122 22.54 15.40 -7.64
N VAL A 123 21.70 15.26 -6.61
CA VAL A 123 20.39 14.64 -6.67
C VAL A 123 19.33 15.73 -6.82
N GLU A 124 18.52 15.62 -7.88
CA GLU A 124 17.29 16.38 -8.10
C GLU A 124 16.10 15.48 -7.79
N SER A 125 15.42 15.73 -6.66
CA SER A 125 14.19 15.02 -6.30
C SER A 125 12.97 15.66 -6.96
N VAL A 126 12.16 14.84 -7.65
CA VAL A 126 10.97 15.27 -8.39
C VAL A 126 9.74 14.54 -7.86
N GLU A 127 8.79 15.30 -7.39
CA GLU A 127 7.49 14.81 -6.91
C GLU A 127 6.61 14.37 -8.10
N GLN A 128 5.95 13.22 -7.95
CA GLN A 128 5.15 12.59 -9.01
C GLN A 128 3.70 12.29 -8.59
N GLY A 129 3.17 12.98 -7.59
CA GLY A 129 1.82 12.73 -7.07
C GLY A 129 1.75 11.53 -6.12
N GLN A 130 0.63 10.82 -6.17
CA GLN A 130 0.43 9.59 -5.39
C GLN A 130 1.06 8.39 -6.10
N TYR A 131 1.09 7.22 -5.44
CA TYR A 131 1.68 6.01 -6.01
C TYR A 131 1.13 5.67 -7.41
N ASN A 132 -0.18 5.77 -7.64
CA ASN A 132 -0.75 5.52 -8.96
C ASN A 132 -0.27 6.53 -10.03
N ASP A 133 -0.15 7.82 -9.65
CA ASP A 133 0.32 8.86 -10.56
C ASP A 133 1.79 8.61 -10.96
N LEU A 134 2.63 8.26 -9.98
CA LEU A 134 4.03 7.91 -10.19
C LEU A 134 4.17 6.65 -11.05
N GLU A 135 3.39 5.60 -10.76
CA GLU A 135 3.40 4.37 -11.55
C GLU A 135 3.00 4.61 -13.00
N ASP A 136 1.93 5.39 -13.24
CA ASP A 136 1.51 5.79 -14.59
C ASP A 136 2.60 6.61 -15.30
N ALA A 137 3.23 7.56 -14.60
CA ALA A 137 4.32 8.37 -15.13
C ALA A 137 5.54 7.52 -15.52
N PHE A 138 5.95 6.58 -14.65
CA PHE A 138 7.09 5.70 -14.91
C PHE A 138 6.79 4.74 -16.07
N ASN A 139 5.58 4.17 -16.13
CA ASN A 139 5.15 3.32 -17.24
C ASN A 139 5.12 4.08 -18.59
N ALA A 140 4.81 5.37 -18.58
CA ALA A 140 4.91 6.21 -19.77
C ALA A 140 6.38 6.52 -20.12
N ALA A 141 7.22 6.78 -19.12
CA ALA A 141 8.65 7.06 -19.29
C ALA A 141 9.42 5.86 -19.85
N ILE A 142 9.08 4.63 -19.45
CA ILE A 142 9.62 3.39 -20.04
C ILE A 142 9.38 3.37 -21.56
N GLN A 143 8.21 3.82 -22.02
CA GLN A 143 7.88 3.82 -23.45
C GLN A 143 8.59 4.92 -24.24
N SER A 144 8.88 6.07 -23.61
CA SER A 144 9.59 7.17 -24.27
C SER A 144 11.11 7.05 -24.19
N GLY A 145 11.62 6.28 -23.21
CA GLY A 145 13.04 6.19 -22.85
C GLY A 145 13.49 7.28 -21.87
N ASP A 146 12.59 8.16 -21.43
CA ASP A 146 12.91 9.29 -20.53
C ASP A 146 12.67 8.91 -19.05
N VAL A 147 13.20 7.77 -18.61
CA VAL A 147 13.10 7.30 -17.23
C VAL A 147 13.99 8.13 -16.27
N PRO A 148 13.59 8.33 -15.00
CA PRO A 148 14.48 8.89 -13.98
C PRO A 148 15.62 7.92 -13.68
N ASP A 149 16.65 8.37 -12.96
CA ASP A 149 17.72 7.47 -12.48
C ASP A 149 17.22 6.60 -11.31
N LEU A 150 16.46 7.22 -10.39
CA LEU A 150 15.88 6.56 -9.22
C LEU A 150 14.37 6.78 -9.17
N VAL A 151 13.64 5.77 -8.70
CA VAL A 151 12.19 5.84 -8.54
C VAL A 151 11.74 5.15 -7.26
N THR A 152 10.83 5.77 -6.50
CA THR A 152 10.17 5.11 -5.36
C THR A 152 8.96 4.30 -5.78
N GLY A 153 8.60 3.29 -5.00
CA GLY A 153 7.37 2.53 -5.24
C GLY A 153 7.22 1.34 -4.30
N TYR A 154 6.13 0.61 -4.52
CA TYR A 154 5.90 -0.68 -3.88
C TYR A 154 6.47 -1.81 -4.74
N THR A 155 6.80 -2.93 -4.09
CA THR A 155 7.49 -4.06 -4.73
C THR A 155 6.64 -4.75 -5.80
N ASN A 156 5.32 -4.65 -5.74
CA ASN A 156 4.44 -5.14 -6.80
C ASN A 156 4.65 -4.39 -8.13
N ALA A 157 4.79 -3.06 -8.11
CA ALA A 157 5.06 -2.27 -9.30
C ALA A 157 6.50 -2.50 -9.79
N MET A 158 7.46 -2.50 -8.86
CA MET A 158 8.87 -2.74 -9.19
C MET A 158 9.13 -4.13 -9.76
N ALA A 159 8.46 -5.17 -9.25
CA ALA A 159 8.58 -6.52 -9.81
C ALA A 159 8.10 -6.56 -11.28
N ASN A 160 7.03 -5.82 -11.61
CA ASN A 160 6.58 -5.69 -13.00
C ASN A 160 7.63 -4.96 -13.86
N TRP A 161 8.24 -3.88 -13.35
CA TRP A 161 9.28 -3.14 -14.07
C TRP A 161 10.56 -3.96 -14.25
N TYR A 162 10.92 -4.77 -13.26
CA TYR A 162 12.06 -5.68 -13.33
C TYR A 162 11.82 -6.76 -14.40
N ALA A 163 10.60 -7.32 -14.45
CA ALA A 163 10.23 -8.35 -15.44
C ALA A 163 10.28 -7.86 -16.90
N VAL A 164 10.31 -6.55 -17.14
CA VAL A 164 10.46 -5.93 -18.47
C VAL A 164 11.77 -5.16 -18.62
N ASP A 165 12.79 -5.51 -17.82
CA ASP A 165 14.15 -4.97 -17.88
C ASP A 165 14.24 -3.43 -17.73
N SER A 166 13.24 -2.81 -17.09
CA SER A 166 13.15 -1.34 -16.92
C SER A 166 13.79 -0.82 -15.64
N ILE A 167 14.08 -1.71 -14.69
CA ILE A 167 14.92 -1.44 -13.52
C ILE A 167 16.02 -2.50 -13.43
N VAL A 168 17.15 -2.17 -12.79
CA VAL A 168 18.34 -3.03 -12.79
C VAL A 168 18.42 -3.95 -11.57
N ASP A 169 19.22 -5.00 -11.69
CA ASP A 169 19.68 -5.80 -10.54
C ASP A 169 20.60 -4.95 -9.65
N LEU A 170 20.19 -4.69 -8.41
CA LEU A 170 20.94 -3.94 -7.40
C LEU A 170 21.99 -4.80 -6.67
N THR A 171 21.95 -6.13 -6.80
CA THR A 171 22.85 -7.06 -6.10
C THR A 171 24.33 -6.74 -6.32
N PRO A 172 24.80 -6.45 -7.55
CA PRO A 172 26.20 -6.08 -7.77
C PRO A 172 26.57 -4.73 -7.13
N TYR A 173 25.64 -3.79 -7.07
CA TYR A 173 25.87 -2.45 -6.52
C TYR A 173 25.91 -2.46 -4.99
N VAL A 174 24.97 -3.18 -4.36
CA VAL A 174 24.93 -3.30 -2.90
C VAL A 174 26.13 -4.07 -2.35
N ASN A 175 26.65 -5.03 -3.12
CA ASN A 175 27.82 -5.83 -2.73
C ASN A 175 29.15 -5.32 -3.29
N ASP A 176 29.16 -4.17 -3.96
CA ASP A 176 30.40 -3.61 -4.52
C ASP A 176 31.42 -3.31 -3.41
N ALA A 177 32.68 -3.69 -3.62
CA ALA A 177 33.71 -3.60 -2.59
C ALA A 177 34.15 -2.15 -2.30
N ASP A 178 34.00 -1.25 -3.28
CA ASP A 178 34.43 0.15 -3.19
C ASP A 178 33.26 1.08 -2.85
N TYR A 179 32.06 0.81 -3.38
CA TYR A 179 30.89 1.69 -3.28
C TYR A 179 29.64 1.06 -2.64
N GLY A 180 29.66 -0.25 -2.37
CA GLY A 180 28.53 -0.98 -1.80
C GLY A 180 28.37 -0.80 -0.30
N MET A 181 27.40 -1.51 0.27
CA MET A 181 27.10 -1.46 1.70
C MET A 181 27.90 -2.51 2.45
N ALA A 182 28.50 -2.12 3.58
CA ALA A 182 29.20 -3.05 4.45
C ALA A 182 28.23 -4.10 5.03
N ALA A 183 28.75 -5.29 5.35
CA ALA A 183 27.92 -6.40 5.81
C ALA A 183 27.16 -6.10 7.12
N ASP A 184 27.73 -5.26 7.99
CA ASP A 184 27.07 -4.79 9.21
C ASP A 184 25.98 -3.73 8.93
N GLU A 185 26.14 -2.91 7.89
CA GLU A 185 25.09 -1.99 7.42
C GLU A 185 23.92 -2.76 6.81
N GLN A 186 24.19 -3.75 5.97
CA GLN A 186 23.15 -4.64 5.44
C GLN A 186 22.44 -5.42 6.57
N GLY A 187 23.22 -5.91 7.54
CA GLY A 187 22.70 -6.61 8.72
C GLY A 187 21.92 -5.72 9.70
N ALA A 188 21.94 -4.40 9.53
CA ALA A 188 21.15 -3.47 10.34
C ALA A 188 19.68 -3.38 9.87
N PHE A 189 19.36 -3.87 8.68
CA PHE A 189 17.98 -3.93 8.18
C PHE A 189 17.24 -5.14 8.73
N PHE A 190 15.92 -5.00 8.90
CA PHE A 190 15.08 -6.17 9.12
C PHE A 190 15.13 -7.07 7.88
N GLN A 191 15.35 -8.37 8.10
CA GLN A 191 15.52 -9.31 7.00
C GLN A 191 14.31 -9.33 6.05
N GLY A 192 13.08 -9.24 6.59
CA GLY A 192 11.86 -9.16 5.79
C GLY A 192 11.80 -7.92 4.90
N SER A 193 12.41 -6.80 5.30
CA SER A 193 12.53 -5.60 4.47
C SER A 193 13.47 -5.80 3.29
N LEU A 194 14.59 -6.50 3.50
CA LEU A 194 15.51 -6.82 2.41
C LEU A 194 14.90 -7.85 1.47
N ASP A 195 14.24 -8.87 2.01
CA ASP A 195 13.65 -9.96 1.23
C ASP A 195 12.47 -9.49 0.38
N GLY A 196 11.71 -8.49 0.83
CA GLY A 196 10.62 -7.92 0.04
C GLY A 196 11.08 -7.25 -1.26
N GLY A 197 12.35 -6.83 -1.34
CA GLY A 197 12.97 -6.26 -2.55
C GLY A 197 13.64 -7.28 -3.47
N LYS A 198 13.52 -8.59 -3.17
CA LYS A 198 14.17 -9.66 -3.93
C LYS A 198 13.20 -10.41 -4.83
N ALA A 199 13.69 -10.81 -5.99
CA ALA A 199 13.02 -11.78 -6.86
C ALA A 199 13.12 -13.20 -6.26
N PRO A 200 12.31 -14.18 -6.75
CA PRO A 200 12.34 -15.56 -6.23
C PRO A 200 13.70 -16.26 -6.32
N ASP A 201 14.56 -15.83 -7.24
CA ASP A 201 15.92 -16.35 -7.40
C ASP A 201 16.95 -15.69 -6.45
N GLY A 202 16.52 -14.73 -5.63
CA GLY A 202 17.33 -14.00 -4.66
C GLY A 202 17.88 -12.68 -5.16
N THR A 203 17.67 -12.33 -6.44
CA THR A 203 18.15 -11.08 -7.03
C THR A 203 17.48 -9.86 -6.40
N LEU A 204 18.27 -8.91 -5.89
CA LEU A 204 17.73 -7.69 -5.29
C LEU A 204 17.42 -6.66 -6.39
N PHE A 205 16.16 -6.39 -6.68
CA PHE A 205 15.76 -5.40 -7.69
C PHE A 205 15.27 -4.07 -7.09
N ALA A 206 15.06 -4.04 -5.77
CA ALA A 206 14.56 -2.89 -5.05
C ALA A 206 15.15 -2.82 -3.64
N PHE A 207 15.51 -1.63 -3.17
CA PHE A 207 16.11 -1.44 -1.85
C PHE A 207 15.14 -0.75 -0.89
N PRO A 208 14.92 -1.27 0.35
CA PRO A 208 13.95 -0.70 1.28
C PRO A 208 14.44 0.65 1.83
N ILE A 209 13.55 1.66 1.83
CA ILE A 209 13.86 3.01 2.35
C ILE A 209 12.96 3.42 3.53
N SER A 210 11.76 2.85 3.60
CA SER A 210 10.83 3.04 4.71
C SER A 210 9.81 1.92 4.75
N GLN A 211 9.17 1.73 5.90
CA GLN A 211 8.07 0.79 6.06
C GLN A 211 6.94 1.42 6.84
N SER A 212 5.73 0.96 6.57
CA SER A 212 4.58 1.17 7.45
C SER A 212 3.85 -0.15 7.64
N GLU A 213 3.00 -0.19 8.65
CA GLU A 213 2.37 -1.41 9.14
C GLU A 213 0.86 -1.21 9.10
N ASN A 214 0.11 -2.12 8.51
CA ASN A 214 -1.34 -2.13 8.69
C ASN A 214 -1.66 -2.67 10.09
N VAL A 215 -2.41 -1.88 10.87
CA VAL A 215 -2.67 -2.17 12.28
C VAL A 215 -4.12 -1.86 12.67
N LEU A 216 -4.53 -2.43 13.80
CA LEU A 216 -5.73 -1.99 14.53
C LEU A 216 -5.37 -0.82 15.43
N PHE A 217 -5.92 0.36 15.16
CA PHE A 217 -5.99 1.42 16.16
C PHE A 217 -7.06 1.07 17.18
N TYR A 218 -6.70 1.10 18.46
CA TYR A 218 -7.52 0.59 19.56
C TYR A 218 -7.58 1.59 20.71
N ASN A 219 -8.80 2.03 21.08
CA ASN A 219 -9.01 2.94 22.20
C ASN A 219 -8.97 2.15 23.53
N SER A 220 -7.75 1.87 23.99
CA SER A 220 -7.47 1.05 25.17
C SER A 220 -8.02 1.62 26.48
N GLY A 221 -8.10 2.94 26.62
CA GLY A 221 -8.66 3.60 27.79
C GLY A 221 -10.16 3.34 27.87
N TRP A 222 -10.87 3.54 26.76
CA TRP A 222 -12.29 3.24 26.68
C TRP A 222 -12.57 1.74 26.87
N ALA A 223 -11.75 0.87 26.29
CA ALA A 223 -11.86 -0.57 26.48
C ALA A 223 -11.75 -1.00 27.96
N LYS A 224 -10.81 -0.40 28.72
CA LYS A 224 -10.64 -0.68 30.16
C LYS A 224 -11.87 -0.27 30.96
N GLU A 225 -12.55 0.82 30.60
CA GLU A 225 -13.82 1.21 31.25
C GLU A 225 -14.91 0.16 31.07
N MET A 226 -14.88 -0.58 29.96
CA MET A 226 -15.76 -1.71 29.67
C MET A 226 -15.26 -3.05 30.22
N GLY A 227 -14.13 -3.06 30.93
CA GLY A 227 -13.56 -4.25 31.57
C GLY A 227 -12.60 -5.07 30.71
N PHE A 228 -12.08 -4.51 29.62
CA PHE A 228 -11.09 -5.15 28.76
C PHE A 228 -9.70 -4.56 28.99
N ASP A 229 -8.78 -5.34 29.55
CA ASP A 229 -7.43 -4.88 29.89
C ASP A 229 -6.44 -4.95 28.71
N ASN A 230 -6.73 -5.73 27.68
CA ASN A 230 -5.83 -6.00 26.56
C ASN A 230 -6.56 -5.91 25.21
N PRO A 231 -5.84 -5.58 24.12
CA PRO A 231 -6.33 -5.80 22.76
C PRO A 231 -6.78 -7.26 22.57
N PRO A 232 -7.77 -7.50 21.69
CA PRO A 232 -8.33 -8.82 21.50
C PRO A 232 -7.30 -9.78 20.91
N ALA A 233 -7.19 -10.98 21.49
CA ALA A 233 -6.25 -12.00 21.05
C ALA A 233 -6.82 -12.92 19.96
N ASN A 234 -8.13 -12.90 19.75
CA ASN A 234 -8.84 -13.76 18.81
C ASN A 234 -10.16 -13.12 18.34
N TYR A 235 -10.86 -13.77 17.41
CA TYR A 235 -12.13 -13.27 16.86
C TYR A 235 -13.25 -13.16 17.91
N GLU A 236 -13.33 -14.10 18.87
CA GLU A 236 -14.33 -14.06 19.93
C GLU A 236 -14.15 -12.80 20.79
N GLU A 237 -12.93 -12.51 21.21
CA GLU A 237 -12.60 -11.31 21.97
C GLU A 237 -12.78 -10.04 21.13
N PHE A 238 -12.39 -10.05 19.86
CA PHE A 238 -12.57 -8.90 18.95
C PHE A 238 -14.04 -8.53 18.83
N LYS A 239 -14.91 -9.54 18.62
CA LYS A 239 -16.37 -9.34 18.60
C LYS A 239 -16.90 -8.87 19.95
N ALA A 240 -16.50 -9.50 21.05
CA ALA A 240 -16.96 -9.13 22.38
C ALA A 240 -16.67 -7.66 22.69
N GLN A 241 -15.45 -7.21 22.38
CA GLN A 241 -15.03 -5.82 22.57
C GLN A 241 -15.78 -4.85 21.64
N ALA A 242 -15.87 -5.16 20.35
CA ALA A 242 -16.57 -4.31 19.38
C ALA A 242 -18.06 -4.16 19.72
N CYS A 243 -18.72 -5.24 20.12
CA CYS A 243 -20.13 -5.22 20.50
C CYS A 243 -20.38 -4.52 21.85
N ALA A 244 -19.47 -4.66 22.81
CA ALA A 244 -19.57 -3.94 24.08
C ALA A 244 -19.49 -2.42 23.88
N ALA A 245 -18.59 -1.97 23.00
CA ALA A 245 -18.47 -0.56 22.65
C ALA A 245 -19.71 -0.03 21.92
N ALA A 246 -20.27 -0.83 21.01
CA ALA A 246 -21.52 -0.46 20.34
C ALA A 246 -22.70 -0.38 21.31
N GLU A 247 -22.83 -1.33 22.23
CA GLU A 247 -23.87 -1.29 23.27
C GLU A 247 -23.69 -0.09 24.21
N ALA A 248 -22.46 0.27 24.56
CA ALA A 248 -22.17 1.41 25.42
C ALA A 248 -22.69 2.72 24.81
N ASN A 249 -22.44 2.96 23.52
CA ASN A 249 -22.95 4.13 22.82
C ASN A 249 -24.48 4.08 22.69
N ASN A 250 -25.06 2.96 22.24
CA ASN A 250 -26.52 2.82 22.09
C ASN A 250 -27.33 2.92 23.40
N SER A 251 -26.68 2.81 24.57
CA SER A 251 -27.33 2.80 25.88
C SER A 251 -27.05 4.05 26.71
N ASP A 252 -26.27 4.99 26.19
CA ASP A 252 -25.97 6.23 26.90
C ASP A 252 -27.07 7.31 26.68
N ASP A 253 -26.81 8.54 27.12
CA ASP A 253 -27.75 9.66 27.00
C ASP A 253 -27.47 10.55 25.77
N ASP A 254 -26.55 10.14 24.87
CA ASP A 254 -26.10 10.87 23.68
C ASP A 254 -26.54 10.22 22.35
N PRO A 255 -27.70 10.62 21.79
CA PRO A 255 -28.20 10.04 20.55
C PRO A 255 -27.34 10.36 19.31
N ASP A 256 -26.36 11.26 19.40
CA ASP A 256 -25.48 11.59 18.26
C ASP A 256 -24.38 10.53 18.02
N ASN A 257 -24.24 9.57 18.94
CA ASN A 257 -23.33 8.43 18.82
C ASN A 257 -24.04 7.08 18.62
N ASP A 258 -25.38 7.05 18.65
CA ASP A 258 -26.18 5.84 18.41
C ASP A 258 -25.78 5.17 17.08
N GLY A 259 -25.65 3.84 17.11
CA GLY A 259 -25.22 3.04 15.96
C GLY A 259 -23.72 3.06 15.67
N THR A 260 -22.91 3.66 16.54
CA THR A 260 -21.44 3.66 16.47
C THR A 260 -20.84 2.80 17.58
N GLY A 261 -19.53 2.88 17.78
CA GLY A 261 -18.80 2.41 18.96
C GLY A 261 -17.92 1.20 18.70
N GLY A 262 -18.34 0.27 17.84
CA GLY A 262 -17.57 -0.93 17.52
C GLY A 262 -16.43 -0.69 16.52
N LEU A 263 -16.41 -1.49 15.46
CA LEU A 263 -15.44 -1.39 14.36
C LEU A 263 -15.92 -0.40 13.30
N VAL A 264 -15.08 0.57 12.91
CA VAL A 264 -15.26 1.22 11.61
C VAL A 264 -14.75 0.28 10.52
N LEU A 265 -15.71 -0.35 9.84
CA LEU A 265 -15.46 -1.36 8.83
C LEU A 265 -15.09 -0.70 7.50
N TYR A 266 -13.86 -0.95 7.06
CA TYR A 266 -13.38 -0.66 5.72
C TYR A 266 -12.92 -1.96 5.07
N ALA A 267 -13.69 -2.47 4.12
CA ALA A 267 -13.44 -3.74 3.42
C ALA A 267 -12.36 -3.61 2.31
N GLY A 268 -11.23 -2.98 2.63
CA GLY A 268 -10.08 -2.83 1.73
C GLY A 268 -9.26 -4.11 1.64
N ALA A 269 -8.57 -4.30 0.51
CA ALA A 269 -7.75 -5.49 0.24
C ALA A 269 -6.71 -5.76 1.33
N SER A 270 -6.04 -4.72 1.84
CA SER A 270 -5.06 -4.86 2.92
C SER A 270 -5.68 -5.32 4.24
N ASN A 271 -6.90 -4.88 4.55
CA ASN A 271 -7.58 -5.32 5.77
C ASN A 271 -8.01 -6.79 5.65
N VAL A 272 -8.47 -7.22 4.47
CA VAL A 272 -8.75 -8.64 4.20
C VAL A 272 -7.47 -9.46 4.34
N ALA A 273 -6.38 -9.03 3.69
CA ALA A 273 -5.09 -9.70 3.75
C ALA A 273 -4.57 -9.82 5.18
N SER A 274 -4.66 -8.75 5.98
CA SER A 274 -4.19 -8.73 7.37
C SER A 274 -4.90 -9.80 8.21
N PHE A 275 -6.23 -9.85 8.21
CA PHE A 275 -6.97 -10.91 8.92
C PHE A 275 -6.70 -12.31 8.35
N THR A 276 -6.56 -12.45 7.03
CA THR A 276 -6.20 -13.71 6.36
C THR A 276 -4.85 -14.23 6.86
N PHE A 277 -3.83 -13.37 6.92
CA PHE A 277 -2.52 -13.71 7.45
C PHE A 277 -2.55 -14.02 8.95
N ALA A 278 -3.42 -13.34 9.72
CA ALA A 278 -3.59 -13.62 11.15
C ALA A 278 -4.17 -15.03 11.39
N ASN A 279 -4.98 -15.52 10.45
CA ASN A 279 -5.50 -16.90 10.43
C ASN A 279 -4.49 -17.92 9.88
N GLY A 280 -3.27 -17.49 9.50
CA GLY A 280 -2.25 -18.35 8.92
C GLY A 280 -2.47 -18.69 7.43
N GLY A 281 -3.40 -18.02 6.77
CA GLY A 281 -3.65 -18.16 5.34
C GLY A 281 -2.72 -17.30 4.47
N ASN A 282 -2.90 -17.40 3.16
CA ASN A 282 -2.17 -16.59 2.18
C ASN A 282 -3.11 -16.22 1.02
N MET A 283 -2.78 -15.14 0.30
CA MET A 283 -3.49 -14.70 -0.91
C MET A 283 -2.87 -15.28 -2.19
N LEU A 284 -1.72 -15.94 -2.06
CA LEU A 284 -1.03 -16.66 -3.12
C LEU A 284 -1.23 -18.17 -2.97
N ASN A 285 -1.23 -18.87 -4.11
CA ASN A 285 -1.20 -20.33 -4.14
C ASN A 285 0.13 -20.87 -3.56
N ALA A 286 0.19 -22.18 -3.30
CA ALA A 286 1.37 -22.81 -2.71
C ALA A 286 2.66 -22.68 -3.55
N THR A 287 2.53 -22.45 -4.86
CA THR A 287 3.67 -22.24 -5.79
C THR A 287 4.14 -20.79 -5.83
N GLY A 288 3.36 -19.83 -5.32
CA GLY A 288 3.67 -18.40 -5.30
C GLY A 288 3.55 -17.70 -6.66
N ASP A 289 3.01 -18.38 -7.68
CA ASP A 289 2.92 -17.90 -9.07
C ASP A 289 1.50 -17.48 -9.48
N GLY A 290 0.56 -17.48 -8.55
CA GLY A 290 -0.82 -17.05 -8.78
C GLY A 290 -1.58 -16.77 -7.50
N TYR A 291 -2.68 -16.03 -7.62
CA TYR A 291 -3.57 -15.74 -6.50
C TYR A 291 -4.48 -16.94 -6.17
N ASP A 292 -4.71 -17.15 -4.88
CA ASP A 292 -5.73 -18.09 -4.38
C ASP A 292 -6.63 -17.38 -3.37
N PHE A 293 -7.77 -16.89 -3.84
CA PHE A 293 -8.80 -16.28 -2.99
C PHE A 293 -9.83 -17.31 -2.51
N THR A 294 -9.62 -18.60 -2.76
CA THR A 294 -10.53 -19.68 -2.34
C THR A 294 -10.13 -20.32 -1.03
N ASP A 295 -9.02 -19.89 -0.43
CA ASP A 295 -8.61 -20.27 0.91
C ASP A 295 -9.72 -19.94 1.93
N SER A 296 -10.04 -20.93 2.80
CA SER A 296 -11.09 -20.78 3.82
C SER A 296 -10.86 -19.60 4.76
N THR A 297 -9.59 -19.26 5.04
CA THR A 297 -9.24 -18.12 5.88
C THR A 297 -9.71 -16.79 5.32
N VAL A 298 -9.88 -16.67 4.00
CA VAL A 298 -10.44 -15.46 3.36
C VAL A 298 -11.94 -15.38 3.59
N SER A 299 -12.66 -16.50 3.45
CA SER A 299 -14.09 -16.54 3.79
C SER A 299 -14.35 -16.31 5.28
N ASP A 300 -13.45 -16.77 6.15
CA ASP A 300 -13.54 -16.55 7.59
C ASP A 300 -13.47 -15.06 7.97
N VAL A 301 -12.71 -14.24 7.23
CA VAL A 301 -12.72 -12.78 7.41
C VAL A 301 -14.08 -12.19 7.04
N ALA A 302 -14.65 -12.63 5.92
CA ALA A 302 -15.96 -12.16 5.48
C ALA A 302 -17.07 -12.54 6.48
N ASP A 303 -17.01 -13.74 7.05
CA ASP A 303 -17.95 -14.20 8.08
C ASP A 303 -17.81 -13.37 9.36
N LEU A 304 -16.59 -13.08 9.82
CA LEU A 304 -16.37 -12.18 10.97
C LEU A 304 -16.99 -10.79 10.73
N TRP A 305 -16.68 -10.15 9.60
CA TRP A 305 -17.16 -8.80 9.33
C TRP A 305 -18.67 -8.75 9.15
N LYS A 306 -19.25 -9.77 8.51
CA LYS A 306 -20.69 -9.90 8.38
C LYS A 306 -21.36 -10.08 9.73
N ASP A 307 -20.79 -10.91 10.61
CA ASP A 307 -21.31 -11.13 11.95
C ASP A 307 -21.25 -9.85 12.81
N LEU A 308 -20.16 -9.08 12.73
CA LEU A 308 -20.08 -7.77 13.38
C LEU A 308 -21.14 -6.79 12.86
N TRP A 309 -21.30 -6.71 11.54
CA TRP A 309 -22.28 -5.83 10.90
C TRP A 309 -23.72 -6.20 11.27
N ASP A 310 -24.09 -7.47 11.16
CA ASP A 310 -25.45 -7.95 11.44
C ASP A 310 -25.85 -7.78 12.92
N ASN A 311 -24.86 -7.74 13.83
CA ASN A 311 -25.08 -7.48 15.26
C ASN A 311 -24.95 -5.99 15.65
N GLY A 312 -24.75 -5.08 14.69
CA GLY A 312 -24.59 -3.65 14.96
C GLY A 312 -23.26 -3.27 15.65
N CYS A 313 -22.28 -4.18 15.62
CA CYS A 313 -20.95 -3.99 16.22
C CYS A 313 -19.92 -3.45 15.23
N ALA A 314 -20.35 -3.14 14.01
CA ALA A 314 -19.56 -2.47 13.00
C ALA A 314 -20.42 -1.54 12.15
N TYR A 315 -19.81 -0.46 11.67
CA TYR A 315 -20.44 0.50 10.76
C TYR A 315 -19.39 1.05 9.79
N ALA A 316 -19.81 1.79 8.77
CA ALA A 316 -18.90 2.39 7.79
C ALA A 316 -18.99 3.92 7.83
N THR A 317 -17.89 4.57 7.44
CA THR A 317 -17.80 6.03 7.21
C THR A 317 -17.18 6.28 5.84
N GLU A 318 -17.44 7.45 5.27
CA GLU A 318 -16.96 7.82 3.93
C GLU A 318 -15.55 8.42 3.95
N SER A 319 -15.07 8.86 5.12
CA SER A 319 -13.77 9.50 5.30
C SER A 319 -12.79 8.63 6.08
N TYR A 320 -11.54 9.09 6.17
CA TYR A 320 -10.60 8.48 7.09
C TYR A 320 -11.14 8.59 8.53
N PRO A 321 -11.17 7.50 9.33
CA PRO A 321 -12.00 7.42 10.53
C PRO A 321 -11.33 8.03 11.77
N ASN A 322 -10.51 9.08 11.59
CA ASN A 322 -9.80 9.71 12.69
C ASN A 322 -10.70 10.51 13.65
N PRO A 323 -11.75 11.23 13.20
CA PRO A 323 -12.70 11.86 14.12
C PRO A 323 -13.48 10.81 14.92
N GLU A 324 -13.93 9.74 14.27
CA GLU A 324 -14.70 8.68 14.92
C GLU A 324 -13.88 7.99 16.01
N PHE A 325 -12.60 7.74 15.74
CA PHE A 325 -11.69 7.16 16.73
C PHE A 325 -11.45 8.11 17.92
N ALA A 326 -11.23 9.40 17.65
CA ALA A 326 -10.99 10.41 18.68
C ALA A 326 -12.21 10.69 19.57
N THR A 327 -13.42 10.51 19.05
CA THR A 327 -14.67 10.86 19.74
C THR A 327 -15.39 9.65 20.35
N ARG A 328 -14.69 8.52 20.53
CA ARG A 328 -15.27 7.24 21.01
C ARG A 328 -16.49 6.78 20.19
N LYS A 329 -16.56 7.14 18.91
CA LYS A 329 -17.49 6.54 17.94
C LYS A 329 -16.91 5.28 17.34
N ALA A 330 -15.61 5.01 17.53
CA ALA A 330 -14.97 3.76 17.13
C ALA A 330 -14.03 3.27 18.22
N LEU A 331 -14.22 2.03 18.67
CA LEU A 331 -13.25 1.34 19.52
C LEU A 331 -12.07 0.87 18.66
N PHE A 332 -12.38 0.39 17.46
CA PHE A 332 -11.41 -0.08 16.48
C PHE A 332 -11.50 0.69 15.18
N THR A 333 -10.35 1.13 14.67
CA THR A 333 -10.20 1.51 13.25
C THR A 333 -9.00 0.77 12.65
N MET A 334 -9.05 0.50 11.35
CA MET A 334 -7.99 -0.23 10.63
C MET A 334 -7.26 0.73 9.71
N SER A 335 -5.95 0.85 9.86
CA SER A 335 -5.14 1.69 8.96
C SER A 335 -3.65 1.42 9.08
N SER A 336 -2.88 2.00 8.15
CA SER A 336 -1.42 2.06 8.20
C SER A 336 -0.93 2.93 9.36
N THR A 337 0.22 2.59 9.93
CA THR A 337 0.98 3.45 10.85
C THR A 337 1.41 4.78 10.21
N ALA A 338 1.44 4.88 8.87
CA ALA A 338 1.57 6.16 8.18
C ALA A 338 0.42 7.15 8.52
N GLY A 339 -0.72 6.63 8.98
CA GLY A 339 -1.86 7.42 9.43
C GLY A 339 -1.81 7.88 10.89
N LEU A 340 -0.77 7.52 11.65
CA LEU A 340 -0.58 7.96 13.05
C LEU A 340 -0.71 9.48 13.23
N PRO A 341 -0.11 10.34 12.39
CA PRO A 341 -0.24 11.79 12.55
C PRO A 341 -1.68 12.28 12.44
N TYR A 342 -2.52 11.65 11.61
CA TYR A 342 -3.94 12.03 11.47
C TYR A 342 -4.76 11.63 12.69
N GLN A 343 -4.43 10.49 13.32
CA GLN A 343 -5.06 10.07 14.57
C GLN A 343 -4.67 10.99 15.72
N ILE A 344 -3.37 11.29 15.88
CA ILE A 344 -2.88 12.24 16.89
C ILE A 344 -3.55 13.61 16.73
N ALA A 345 -3.57 14.14 15.50
CA ALA A 345 -4.18 15.44 15.22
C ALA A 345 -5.69 15.46 15.51
N ALA A 346 -6.41 14.35 15.29
CA ALA A 346 -7.83 14.26 15.65
C ALA A 346 -8.05 14.30 17.16
N PHE A 347 -7.26 13.55 17.93
CA PHE A 347 -7.33 13.58 19.40
C PHE A 347 -7.04 14.98 19.96
N GLU A 348 -6.08 15.70 19.36
CA GLU A 348 -5.81 17.10 19.71
C GLU A 348 -6.97 18.04 19.33
N ALA A 349 -7.54 17.87 18.14
CA ALA A 349 -8.62 18.72 17.64
C ALA A 349 -9.93 18.55 18.43
N GLU A 350 -10.20 17.34 18.91
CA GLU A 350 -11.40 16.98 19.67
C GLU A 350 -11.23 17.13 21.20
N ASP A 351 -10.08 17.65 21.67
CA ASP A 351 -9.71 17.74 23.09
C ASP A 351 -9.79 16.38 23.83
N ALA A 352 -9.58 15.29 23.09
CA ALA A 352 -9.64 13.90 23.56
C ALA A 352 -8.29 13.37 24.06
N ILE A 353 -7.29 14.23 24.24
CA ILE A 353 -5.90 13.86 24.59
C ILE A 353 -5.75 13.12 25.94
N GLN A 354 -6.82 13.03 26.74
CA GLN A 354 -6.84 12.27 27.98
C GLN A 354 -7.16 10.79 27.77
N ASP A 355 -7.72 10.41 26.62
CA ASP A 355 -7.98 9.02 26.28
C ASP A 355 -6.69 8.30 25.88
N GLU A 356 -6.46 7.14 26.49
CA GLU A 356 -5.35 6.26 26.13
C GLU A 356 -5.73 5.38 24.94
N TRP A 357 -4.92 5.40 23.90
CA TRP A 357 -5.05 4.47 22.78
C TRP A 357 -3.71 3.86 22.40
N THR A 358 -3.79 2.76 21.66
CA THR A 358 -2.62 2.03 21.18
C THR A 358 -2.89 1.47 19.79
N ILE A 359 -1.86 0.85 19.20
CA ILE A 359 -1.98 0.04 18.00
C ILE A 359 -1.81 -1.43 18.38
N ALA A 360 -2.56 -2.30 17.73
CA ALA A 360 -2.54 -3.73 17.95
C ALA A 360 -2.45 -4.47 16.60
N PRO A 361 -1.85 -5.68 16.58
CA PRO A 361 -1.90 -6.52 15.40
C PRO A 361 -3.33 -7.03 15.15
N PHE A 362 -3.59 -7.52 13.94
CA PHE A 362 -4.87 -8.14 13.62
C PHE A 362 -4.96 -9.51 14.31
N PRO A 363 -6.03 -9.81 15.07
CA PRO A 363 -6.19 -11.11 15.72
C PRO A 363 -6.58 -12.19 14.71
N GLY A 364 -6.15 -13.43 14.94
CA GLY A 364 -6.63 -14.61 14.20
C GLY A 364 -7.90 -15.21 14.81
N MET A 365 -8.53 -16.17 14.12
CA MET A 365 -9.78 -16.80 14.55
C MET A 365 -9.67 -17.47 15.92
N ASP A 366 -8.70 -18.37 16.08
CA ASP A 366 -8.47 -19.17 17.29
C ASP A 366 -7.24 -18.69 18.09
N GLY A 367 -6.79 -17.46 17.83
CA GLY A 367 -5.52 -16.92 18.28
C GLY A 367 -4.50 -16.77 17.15
N GLY A 368 -3.32 -16.25 17.50
CA GLY A 368 -2.36 -15.77 16.51
C GLY A 368 -2.63 -14.32 16.14
N SER A 369 -1.64 -13.70 15.50
CA SER A 369 -1.76 -12.30 15.10
C SER A 369 -0.83 -12.01 13.93
N SER A 370 -1.24 -11.10 13.05
CA SER A 370 -0.40 -10.61 11.95
C SER A 370 -0.34 -9.09 11.92
N VAL A 371 0.69 -8.60 11.26
CA VAL A 371 0.83 -7.22 10.82
C VAL A 371 1.23 -7.29 9.35
N ASP A 372 0.43 -6.70 8.48
CA ASP A 372 0.77 -6.56 7.06
C ASP A 372 1.76 -5.40 6.90
N LEU A 373 2.89 -5.65 6.23
CA LEU A 373 3.98 -4.68 6.10
C LEU A 373 3.95 -4.04 4.71
N PHE A 374 3.77 -2.74 4.66
CA PHE A 374 3.92 -1.95 3.44
C PHE A 374 5.33 -1.42 3.36
N GLY A 375 6.18 -2.15 2.63
CA GLY A 375 7.54 -1.70 2.34
C GLY A 375 7.56 -0.72 1.17
N GLN A 376 8.17 0.45 1.40
CA GLN A 376 8.44 1.45 0.37
C GLN A 376 9.90 1.29 -0.01
N TYR A 377 10.14 1.20 -1.32
CA TYR A 377 11.45 0.89 -1.86
C TYR A 377 11.88 1.95 -2.85
N VAL A 378 13.18 1.97 -3.13
CA VAL A 378 13.77 2.64 -4.28
C VAL A 378 14.28 1.59 -5.27
N ALA A 379 14.08 1.84 -6.55
CA ALA A 379 14.69 1.09 -7.64
C ALA A 379 15.54 2.04 -8.49
N MET A 380 16.57 1.48 -9.13
CA MET A 380 17.38 2.18 -10.12
C MET A 380 16.85 1.81 -11.51
N ALA A 381 16.45 2.81 -12.29
CA ALA A 381 15.97 2.56 -13.64
C ALA A 381 17.10 2.08 -14.54
N ASN A 382 16.76 1.23 -15.49
CA ASN A 382 17.68 0.85 -16.54
C ASN A 382 17.73 1.99 -17.58
N THR A 383 18.62 2.95 -17.35
CA THR A 383 18.78 4.12 -18.23
C THR A 383 19.50 3.80 -19.55
N ASN A 384 19.90 2.53 -19.73
CA ASN A 384 20.57 1.95 -20.90
C ASN A 384 21.22 3.02 -21.82
N PRO A 385 22.36 3.59 -21.41
CA PRO A 385 23.09 4.49 -22.28
C PRO A 385 23.70 3.64 -23.39
N GLU A 386 23.08 3.64 -24.58
CA GLU A 386 23.79 3.23 -25.80
C GLU A 386 25.04 4.10 -26.05
#